data_AF-A0A840YDU4-F1
#
_entry.id   AF-A0A840YDU4-F1
#
_cell.length_a   1.000
_cell.length_b   1.000
_cell.length_c   1.000
_cell.angle_alpha   90.00
_cell.angle_beta   90.00
_cell.angle_gamma   90.00
#
_symmetry.space_group_name_H-M   'P 1'
#
loop_
_entity.id
_entity.type
_entity.pdbx_description
1 polymer ?
#
loop_
_entity_poly.entity_id
_entity_poly.type
_entity_poly.pdbx_seq_one_letter_code
_entity_poly.pdbx_strand_id
1 'polypeptide(L)'
;MASFKRLSLILLTSCASLGLAACDGASSVASPGEGGFPAPAPAPAPAPAPTPTPTPTAGTPAAACPTNTGQALTDTGVIGNYRVCRIPTLVSNLTLPGAAQAPGVAYEINGRVDVGTDRGTQGLAGSAGSLTIGAGALLFANTTNTENDFLIVNRGSTINAQGTATAPIIFTAQANLTGTLPADDAGQGLWGGVILAGRAPVANCTTGVNDAAGTSTTCENVVEGTGNALYGGNAAGDSSGVFQYVQIRYSGTIISPNNELQGLTLAGTGSGTTISNVQIHNSSDDGIELFGGTANLRNVVITGADDDSLDFDTGWRGMVQFLITAQKPNNTTPDNFSMEIDSSFNPTTGANPEDALPRTFGRISNATFIHTNPSTSNPLAAIRLRGGADLTLVNSILVTPGACLLTEAGNADRSTVRAADAALQDQGPPRFNSIYFACGTQLAAQNGVNQVTVTTAEQAAFFTTAPSTGNTTNGTAVGAVQNGFYPTATTLAVAPFAATGLNPANSAFFTNTTYIGAVSGPNDTWFQGWTCNSNRATFGTTSRACSAL
;
A
#
# COMPACT_ATOMS: atom_id res chain seq x y z
N MET A 1 7.65 -62.52 -13.24
CA MET A 1 6.37 -61.91 -12.82
C MET A 1 6.31 -60.47 -13.31
N ALA A 2 5.78 -60.28 -14.51
CA ALA A 2 5.62 -58.96 -15.12
C ALA A 2 4.32 -58.97 -15.93
N SER A 3 3.18 -58.63 -15.32
CA SER A 3 1.92 -58.38 -16.07
C SER A 3 0.76 -57.89 -15.17
N PHE A 4 0.95 -56.82 -14.38
CA PHE A 4 -0.20 -56.20 -13.69
C PHE A 4 -0.23 -54.66 -13.68
N LYS A 5 0.85 -53.97 -14.07
CA LYS A 5 0.89 -52.49 -14.01
C LYS A 5 0.44 -51.77 -15.29
N ARG A 6 0.10 -52.47 -16.37
CA ARG A 6 -0.33 -51.84 -17.65
C ARG A 6 -1.84 -51.82 -17.88
N LEU A 7 -2.65 -52.56 -17.10
CA LEU A 7 -4.11 -52.55 -17.23
C LEU A 7 -4.77 -51.37 -16.49
N SER A 8 -4.22 -50.92 -15.36
CA SER A 8 -4.80 -49.79 -14.60
C SER A 8 -4.72 -48.45 -15.34
N LEU A 9 -3.71 -48.26 -16.20
CA LEU A 9 -3.55 -47.02 -16.98
C LEU A 9 -4.49 -46.96 -18.19
N ILE A 10 -4.91 -48.11 -18.73
CA ILE A 10 -5.86 -48.20 -19.84
C ILE A 10 -7.30 -48.04 -19.34
N LEU A 11 -7.62 -48.49 -18.13
CA LEU A 11 -8.97 -48.39 -17.57
C LEU A 11 -9.34 -46.98 -17.08
N LEU A 12 -8.35 -46.19 -16.66
CA LEU A 12 -8.55 -44.80 -16.22
C LEU A 12 -8.67 -43.80 -17.39
N THR A 13 -8.14 -44.14 -18.57
CA THR A 13 -8.26 -43.29 -19.77
C THR A 13 -9.59 -43.49 -20.51
N SER A 14 -10.26 -44.63 -20.36
CA SER A 14 -11.57 -44.90 -20.97
C SER A 14 -12.77 -44.26 -20.24
N CYS A 15 -12.63 -43.85 -18.98
CA CYS A 15 -13.71 -43.19 -18.22
C CYS A 15 -13.73 -41.66 -18.37
N ALA A 16 -12.67 -41.05 -18.93
CA ALA A 16 -12.61 -39.60 -19.17
C ALA A 16 -13.16 -39.20 -20.57
N SER A 17 -13.41 -40.15 -21.46
CA SER A 17 -13.90 -39.92 -22.83
C SER A 17 -15.41 -40.12 -23.01
N LEU A 18 -16.16 -40.37 -21.93
CA LEU A 18 -17.63 -40.53 -21.96
C LEU A 18 -18.41 -39.29 -21.48
N GLY A 19 -17.72 -38.20 -21.11
CA GLY A 19 -18.33 -36.94 -20.66
C GLY A 19 -18.34 -35.81 -21.71
N LEU A 20 -17.83 -36.05 -22.93
CA LEU A 20 -17.64 -35.01 -23.95
C LEU A 20 -18.31 -35.33 -25.30
N ALA A 21 -19.47 -35.99 -25.25
CA ALA A 21 -20.32 -36.25 -26.42
C ALA A 21 -21.82 -36.13 -26.08
N ALA A 22 -22.20 -35.05 -25.40
CA ALA A 22 -23.59 -34.69 -25.14
C ALA A 22 -23.77 -33.17 -25.03
N CYS A 23 -23.56 -32.47 -26.14
CA CYS A 23 -24.17 -31.18 -26.45
C CYS A 23 -24.23 -31.09 -27.97
N ASP A 24 -25.25 -31.73 -28.53
CA ASP A 24 -25.62 -31.53 -29.93
C ASP A 24 -26.32 -30.17 -30.05
N GLY A 25 -25.84 -29.39 -31.01
CA GLY A 25 -26.35 -28.07 -31.31
C GLY A 25 -27.75 -28.15 -31.91
N ALA A 26 -28.51 -27.09 -31.67
CA ALA A 26 -29.79 -26.75 -32.29
C ALA A 26 -30.09 -27.42 -33.66
N SER A 27 -30.88 -28.49 -33.66
CA SER A 27 -31.56 -28.96 -34.87
C SER A 27 -32.83 -29.77 -34.58
N SER A 28 -33.83 -29.16 -33.92
CA SER A 28 -35.22 -29.63 -34.04
C SER A 28 -36.24 -28.63 -33.49
N VAL A 29 -36.63 -27.64 -34.30
CA VAL A 29 -38.03 -27.17 -34.32
C VAL A 29 -38.35 -26.60 -35.69
N ALA A 30 -39.11 -27.39 -36.46
CA ALA A 30 -39.69 -26.98 -37.72
C ALA A 30 -40.85 -26.01 -37.46
N SER A 31 -40.87 -24.93 -38.23
CA SER A 31 -41.96 -23.96 -38.33
C SER A 31 -43.21 -24.60 -38.95
N PRO A 32 -44.40 -24.47 -38.35
CA PRO A 32 -45.65 -24.63 -39.07
C PRO A 32 -45.94 -23.35 -39.86
N GLY A 33 -46.17 -23.49 -41.15
CA GLY A 33 -46.51 -22.38 -42.04
C GLY A 33 -47.92 -21.80 -41.80
N GLU A 34 -47.99 -20.48 -42.05
CA GLU A 34 -49.07 -19.70 -42.69
C GLU A 34 -50.53 -20.17 -42.48
N GLY A 35 -51.16 -19.61 -41.44
CA GLY A 35 -52.62 -19.48 -41.32
C GLY A 35 -52.98 -18.02 -41.09
N GLY A 36 -53.81 -17.44 -41.95
CA GLY A 36 -54.14 -16.02 -41.96
C GLY A 36 -54.86 -15.53 -40.70
N PHE A 37 -54.34 -14.44 -40.13
CA PHE A 37 -54.98 -13.68 -39.05
C PHE A 37 -55.34 -12.26 -39.55
N PRO A 38 -56.46 -11.68 -39.11
CA PRO A 38 -56.87 -10.33 -39.47
C PRO A 38 -55.87 -9.28 -38.99
N ALA A 39 -55.70 -8.20 -39.77
CA ALA A 39 -54.75 -7.13 -39.51
C ALA A 39 -54.95 -6.51 -38.10
N PRO A 40 -53.88 -6.36 -37.29
CA PRO A 40 -53.96 -5.65 -36.02
C PRO A 40 -54.22 -4.15 -36.24
N ALA A 41 -54.98 -3.53 -35.34
CA ALA A 41 -55.15 -2.08 -35.31
C ALA A 41 -53.78 -1.36 -35.16
N PRO A 42 -53.61 -0.14 -35.72
CA PRO A 42 -52.36 0.61 -35.62
C PRO A 42 -51.94 0.79 -34.16
N ALA A 43 -50.68 0.46 -33.85
CA ALA A 43 -50.11 0.67 -32.54
C ALA A 43 -50.09 2.18 -32.19
N PRO A 44 -50.36 2.57 -30.92
CA PRO A 44 -50.13 3.94 -30.46
C PRO A 44 -48.68 4.35 -30.71
N ALA A 45 -48.47 5.60 -31.13
CA ALA A 45 -47.14 6.14 -31.35
C ALA A 45 -46.27 5.97 -30.08
N PRO A 46 -44.99 5.55 -30.22
CA PRO A 46 -44.07 5.46 -29.08
C PRO A 46 -44.00 6.81 -28.35
N ALA A 47 -44.05 6.77 -27.02
CA ALA A 47 -43.70 7.94 -26.22
C ALA A 47 -42.27 8.39 -26.59
N PRO A 48 -42.00 9.70 -26.69
CA PRO A 48 -40.66 10.20 -26.98
C PRO A 48 -39.67 9.58 -25.99
N ALA A 49 -38.55 9.04 -26.51
CA ALA A 49 -37.44 8.64 -25.66
C ALA A 49 -37.07 9.82 -24.76
N PRO A 50 -36.85 9.62 -23.44
CA PRO A 50 -36.35 10.69 -22.59
C PRO A 50 -35.08 11.22 -23.23
N THR A 51 -35.03 12.53 -23.46
CA THR A 51 -33.86 13.22 -23.99
C THR A 51 -32.65 12.77 -23.16
N PRO A 52 -31.58 12.22 -23.75
CA PRO A 52 -30.39 11.89 -22.99
C PRO A 52 -29.93 13.18 -22.30
N THR A 53 -29.91 13.16 -20.96
CA THR A 53 -29.29 14.23 -20.20
C THR A 53 -27.87 14.38 -20.74
N PRO A 54 -27.47 15.56 -21.23
CA PRO A 54 -26.13 15.74 -21.77
C PRO A 54 -25.13 15.30 -20.70
N THR A 55 -24.32 14.30 -21.03
CA THR A 55 -23.20 13.89 -20.18
C THR A 55 -22.32 15.13 -20.01
N PRO A 56 -22.11 15.63 -18.78
CA PRO A 56 -21.21 16.75 -18.56
C PRO A 56 -19.88 16.45 -19.23
N THR A 57 -19.36 17.42 -19.99
CA THR A 57 -18.00 17.32 -20.52
C THR A 57 -17.05 17.42 -19.32
N ALA A 58 -15.94 16.69 -19.32
CA ALA A 58 -14.93 16.81 -18.27
C ALA A 58 -14.59 18.31 -18.06
N GLY A 59 -14.88 18.84 -16.87
CA GLY A 59 -14.74 20.27 -16.55
C GLY A 59 -16.04 21.01 -16.23
N THR A 60 -17.22 20.39 -16.32
CA THR A 60 -18.48 20.99 -15.82
C THR A 60 -19.07 20.19 -14.65
N PRO A 61 -19.57 20.84 -13.58
CA PRO A 61 -20.22 20.16 -12.45
C PRO A 61 -21.40 19.29 -12.89
N ALA A 62 -21.54 18.10 -12.30
CA ALA A 62 -22.72 17.27 -12.53
C ALA A 62 -24.01 17.96 -12.02
N ALA A 63 -25.14 17.65 -12.65
CA ALA A 63 -26.43 18.26 -12.28
C ALA A 63 -26.88 17.88 -10.87
N ALA A 64 -26.57 16.66 -10.42
CA ALA A 64 -26.94 16.13 -9.10
C ALA A 64 -25.96 15.03 -8.67
N CYS A 65 -26.01 14.67 -7.39
CA CYS A 65 -25.29 13.51 -6.90
C CYS A 65 -25.85 12.19 -7.46
N PRO A 66 -24.98 11.17 -7.67
CA PRO A 66 -25.44 9.87 -8.11
C PRO A 66 -26.46 9.26 -7.14
N THR A 67 -27.45 8.58 -7.70
CA THR A 67 -28.47 7.81 -6.96
C THR A 67 -28.18 6.31 -7.08
N ASN A 68 -28.91 5.48 -6.32
CA ASN A 68 -28.73 4.01 -6.30
C ASN A 68 -27.33 3.55 -5.87
N THR A 69 -26.68 4.34 -5.01
CA THR A 69 -25.34 4.09 -4.46
C THR A 69 -25.36 3.17 -3.23
N GLY A 70 -26.50 2.60 -2.85
CA GLY A 70 -26.65 1.78 -1.62
C GLY A 70 -26.90 2.61 -0.35
N GLN A 71 -26.29 3.79 -0.23
CA GLN A 71 -26.61 4.80 0.77
C GLN A 71 -26.68 6.19 0.14
N ALA A 72 -27.55 7.05 0.68
CA ALA A 72 -27.74 8.39 0.16
C ALA A 72 -26.49 9.25 0.31
N LEU A 73 -26.16 9.99 -0.75
CA LEU A 73 -25.12 11.03 -0.75
C LEU A 73 -25.78 12.38 -0.50
N THR A 74 -25.08 13.27 0.19
CA THR A 74 -25.56 14.65 0.41
C THR A 74 -24.94 15.58 -0.62
N ASP A 75 -25.77 16.27 -1.41
CA ASP A 75 -25.32 17.34 -2.29
C ASP A 75 -24.96 18.57 -1.45
N THR A 76 -23.69 18.96 -1.45
CA THR A 76 -23.19 20.11 -0.70
C THR A 76 -22.86 21.31 -1.59
N GLY A 77 -23.29 21.26 -2.86
CA GLY A 77 -23.10 22.33 -3.82
C GLY A 77 -22.02 22.03 -4.85
N VAL A 78 -21.33 23.08 -5.27
CA VAL A 78 -20.31 23.02 -6.32
C VAL A 78 -19.01 23.61 -5.78
N ILE A 79 -17.91 22.89 -5.97
CA ILE A 79 -16.56 23.38 -5.72
C ILE A 79 -15.74 23.22 -7.00
N GLY A 80 -15.17 24.32 -7.47
CA GLY A 80 -14.48 24.36 -8.76
C GLY A 80 -15.39 23.85 -9.89
N ASN A 81 -14.96 22.77 -10.55
CA ASN A 81 -15.66 22.17 -11.68
C ASN A 81 -16.50 20.93 -11.31
N TYR A 82 -16.78 20.72 -10.01
CA TYR A 82 -17.36 19.48 -9.51
C TYR A 82 -18.61 19.72 -8.68
N ARG A 83 -19.61 18.87 -8.89
CA ARG A 83 -20.70 18.64 -7.96
C ARG A 83 -20.15 17.87 -6.77
N VAL A 84 -20.33 18.42 -5.58
CA VAL A 84 -19.83 17.80 -4.35
C VAL A 84 -20.88 16.90 -3.74
N CYS A 85 -20.51 15.64 -3.55
CA CYS A 85 -21.36 14.60 -3.02
C CYS A 85 -20.75 14.01 -1.76
N ARG A 86 -21.15 14.54 -0.61
CA ARG A 86 -20.68 14.07 0.70
C ARG A 86 -21.15 12.65 0.96
N ILE A 87 -20.19 11.81 1.36
CA ILE A 87 -20.46 10.44 1.79
C ILE A 87 -20.94 10.41 3.25
N PRO A 88 -21.74 9.41 3.66
CA PRO A 88 -22.13 9.24 5.06
C PRO A 88 -20.90 9.05 5.96
N THR A 89 -20.97 9.53 7.20
CA THR A 89 -19.93 9.26 8.22
C THR A 89 -19.86 7.79 8.63
N LEU A 90 -20.95 7.04 8.49
CA LEU A 90 -20.97 5.58 8.64
C LEU A 90 -21.44 4.91 7.34
N VAL A 91 -20.53 4.20 6.69
CA VAL A 91 -20.76 3.43 5.47
C VAL A 91 -21.08 1.98 5.81
N SER A 92 -22.33 1.55 5.57
CA SER A 92 -22.75 0.15 5.67
C SER A 92 -22.66 -0.57 4.33
N ASN A 93 -23.09 0.07 3.24
CA ASN A 93 -22.97 -0.44 1.89
C ASN A 93 -23.09 0.73 0.90
N LEU A 94 -21.95 1.22 0.42
CA LEU A 94 -21.87 2.36 -0.47
C LEU A 94 -21.08 2.01 -1.72
N THR A 95 -21.65 2.32 -2.88
CA THR A 95 -20.97 2.28 -4.18
C THR A 95 -20.85 3.70 -4.70
N LEU A 96 -19.61 4.15 -4.90
CA LEU A 96 -19.28 5.43 -5.51
C LEU A 96 -18.94 5.21 -6.99
N PRO A 97 -19.79 5.65 -7.93
CA PRO A 97 -19.49 5.55 -9.35
C PRO A 97 -18.17 6.22 -9.74
N GLY A 98 -17.49 5.64 -10.74
CA GLY A 98 -16.27 6.22 -11.30
C GLY A 98 -16.54 7.43 -12.20
N ALA A 99 -15.48 8.10 -12.66
CA ALA A 99 -15.60 9.29 -13.51
C ALA A 99 -16.34 9.04 -14.84
N ALA A 100 -16.32 7.81 -15.36
CA ALA A 100 -17.07 7.47 -16.57
C ALA A 100 -18.59 7.41 -16.33
N GLN A 101 -19.01 6.96 -15.14
CA GLN A 101 -20.42 6.82 -14.77
C GLN A 101 -20.98 8.08 -14.12
N ALA A 102 -20.15 8.87 -13.44
CA ALA A 102 -20.52 10.12 -12.78
C ALA A 102 -19.51 11.25 -13.08
N PRO A 103 -19.40 11.69 -14.35
CA PRO A 103 -18.49 12.77 -14.72
C PRO A 103 -18.87 14.07 -14.02
N GLY A 104 -17.87 14.84 -13.59
CA GLY A 104 -18.09 16.11 -12.89
C GLY A 104 -18.59 15.96 -11.45
N VAL A 105 -18.46 14.78 -10.84
CA VAL A 105 -18.72 14.54 -9.41
C VAL A 105 -17.39 14.41 -8.65
N ALA A 106 -17.33 15.00 -7.46
CA ALA A 106 -16.28 14.75 -6.48
C ALA A 106 -16.95 14.33 -5.15
N TYR A 107 -16.45 13.25 -4.54
CA TYR A 107 -17.00 12.73 -3.29
C TYR A 107 -16.28 13.36 -2.09
N GLU A 108 -17.05 13.97 -1.19
CA GLU A 108 -16.49 14.66 -0.02
C GLU A 108 -16.44 13.71 1.18
N ILE A 109 -15.24 13.55 1.74
CA ILE A 109 -14.96 13.03 3.08
C ILE A 109 -15.03 14.23 4.03
N ASN A 110 -15.82 14.14 5.09
CA ASN A 110 -16.00 15.23 6.05
C ASN A 110 -16.03 14.68 7.48
N GLY A 111 -15.02 15.03 8.26
CA GLY A 111 -14.65 14.41 9.51
C GLY A 111 -14.15 12.98 9.29
N ARG A 112 -14.26 12.18 10.35
CA ARG A 112 -14.04 10.73 10.29
C ARG A 112 -15.16 10.04 9.52
N VAL A 113 -14.79 9.24 8.52
CA VAL A 113 -15.70 8.31 7.83
C VAL A 113 -15.32 6.87 8.16
N ASP A 114 -16.25 6.14 8.75
CA ASP A 114 -16.14 4.74 9.12
C ASP A 114 -16.82 3.83 8.08
N VAL A 115 -16.08 2.91 7.47
CA VAL A 115 -16.65 1.78 6.72
C VAL A 115 -16.91 0.63 7.68
N GLY A 116 -18.19 0.41 7.95
CA GLY A 116 -18.71 -0.47 8.98
C GLY A 116 -18.33 -0.02 10.39
N THR A 117 -18.78 -0.77 11.37
CA THR A 117 -18.32 -0.65 12.76
C THR A 117 -17.40 -1.80 13.10
N ASP A 118 -16.45 -1.54 13.99
CA ASP A 118 -15.46 -2.52 14.42
C ASP A 118 -16.10 -3.85 14.87
N ARG A 119 -15.71 -4.94 14.20
CA ARG A 119 -16.20 -6.29 14.51
C ARG A 119 -15.36 -7.04 15.55
N GLY A 120 -14.37 -6.38 16.13
CA GLY A 120 -13.48 -6.95 17.13
C GLY A 120 -12.44 -7.89 16.53
N THR A 121 -11.47 -8.30 17.36
CA THR A 121 -10.37 -9.22 17.03
C THR A 121 -10.83 -10.51 16.32
N GLN A 122 -11.99 -11.05 16.70
CA GLN A 122 -12.55 -12.29 16.14
C GLN A 122 -13.59 -12.04 15.03
N GLY A 123 -13.96 -10.80 14.75
CA GLY A 123 -14.98 -10.44 13.75
C GLY A 123 -16.40 -10.87 14.12
N LEU A 124 -16.70 -10.99 15.41
CA LEU A 124 -18.00 -11.46 15.93
C LEU A 124 -18.85 -10.33 16.54
N ALA A 125 -18.31 -9.12 16.65
CA ALA A 125 -19.02 -7.92 17.10
C ALA A 125 -19.41 -7.02 15.91
N GLY A 126 -19.90 -5.83 16.23
CA GLY A 126 -20.12 -4.74 15.27
C GLY A 126 -20.99 -5.11 14.06
N SER A 127 -20.84 -4.33 13.01
CA SER A 127 -21.56 -4.48 11.74
C SER A 127 -20.59 -4.26 10.58
N ALA A 128 -20.47 -5.25 9.70
CA ALA A 128 -19.62 -5.12 8.51
C ALA A 128 -20.13 -4.01 7.58
N GLY A 129 -19.20 -3.25 7.03
CA GLY A 129 -19.44 -2.28 5.96
C GLY A 129 -18.78 -2.69 4.65
N SER A 130 -19.31 -2.19 3.54
CA SER A 130 -18.67 -2.31 2.23
C SER A 130 -18.66 -0.96 1.53
N LEU A 131 -17.47 -0.53 1.09
CA LEU A 131 -17.28 0.66 0.26
C LEU A 131 -16.70 0.25 -1.09
N THR A 132 -17.47 0.37 -2.15
CA THR A 132 -16.99 0.15 -3.53
C THR A 132 -16.74 1.50 -4.21
N ILE A 133 -15.57 1.65 -4.81
CA ILE A 133 -15.16 2.88 -5.49
C ILE A 133 -14.78 2.54 -6.94
N GLY A 134 -15.52 3.13 -7.88
CA GLY A 134 -15.31 2.91 -9.31
C GLY A 134 -14.06 3.63 -9.85
N ALA A 135 -13.50 3.10 -10.93
CA ALA A 135 -12.31 3.65 -11.56
C ALA A 135 -12.45 5.13 -11.94
N GLY A 136 -11.40 5.92 -11.68
CA GLY A 136 -11.39 7.35 -11.93
C GLY A 136 -12.19 8.18 -10.92
N ALA A 137 -12.81 7.58 -9.89
CA ALA A 137 -13.49 8.35 -8.86
C ALA A 137 -12.52 9.32 -8.17
N LEU A 138 -13.04 10.51 -7.88
CA LEU A 138 -12.33 11.58 -7.18
C LEU A 138 -12.96 11.77 -5.81
N LEU A 139 -12.18 11.52 -4.77
CA LEU A 139 -12.55 11.76 -3.39
C LEU A 139 -11.66 12.87 -2.82
N PHE A 140 -12.23 13.73 -1.99
CA PHE A 140 -11.47 14.78 -1.32
C PHE A 140 -11.94 15.01 0.11
N ALA A 141 -11.01 15.42 0.98
CA ALA A 141 -11.29 15.86 2.34
C ALA A 141 -11.70 17.35 2.40
N ASN A 142 -12.71 17.64 3.22
CA ASN A 142 -13.16 18.98 3.58
C ASN A 142 -12.24 19.63 4.63
N THR A 143 -11.25 20.39 4.15
CA THR A 143 -10.30 21.10 5.02
C THR A 143 -10.86 22.38 5.69
N THR A 144 -12.18 22.60 5.65
CA THR A 144 -12.83 23.80 6.23
C THR A 144 -13.54 23.53 7.55
N ASN A 145 -13.64 22.27 7.96
CA ASN A 145 -14.18 21.90 9.27
C ASN A 145 -13.05 21.92 10.33
N THR A 146 -13.43 21.80 11.60
CA THR A 146 -12.48 21.77 12.73
C THR A 146 -12.01 20.35 13.09
N GLU A 147 -12.55 19.33 12.43
CA GLU A 147 -12.25 17.92 12.69
C GLU A 147 -11.12 17.46 11.75
N ASN A 148 -10.49 16.33 12.09
CA ASN A 148 -9.57 15.69 11.15
C ASN A 148 -10.36 14.82 10.19
N ASP A 149 -10.13 15.03 8.91
CA ASP A 149 -10.79 14.29 7.84
C ASP A 149 -9.97 13.06 7.46
N PHE A 150 -10.54 11.87 7.65
CA PHE A 150 -9.90 10.61 7.25
C PHE A 150 -10.94 9.52 6.98
N LEU A 151 -10.53 8.53 6.20
CA LEU A 151 -11.34 7.35 5.90
C LEU A 151 -10.75 6.13 6.61
N ILE A 152 -11.56 5.42 7.37
CA ILE A 152 -11.16 4.15 8.00
C ILE A 152 -12.05 3.00 7.57
N VAL A 153 -11.43 1.89 7.17
CA VAL A 153 -12.09 0.61 6.98
C VAL A 153 -11.91 -0.21 8.25
N ASN A 154 -12.97 -0.32 9.05
CA ASN A 154 -12.91 -1.01 10.33
C ASN A 154 -12.78 -2.53 10.16
N ARG A 155 -12.27 -3.21 11.20
CA ARG A 155 -12.10 -4.67 11.22
C ARG A 155 -13.36 -5.41 10.78
N GLY A 156 -13.20 -6.33 9.82
CA GLY A 156 -14.29 -7.12 9.27
C GLY A 156 -15.18 -6.40 8.25
N SER A 157 -14.80 -5.19 7.84
CA SER A 157 -15.38 -4.43 6.72
C SER A 157 -14.43 -4.44 5.53
N THR A 158 -14.92 -4.02 4.36
CA THR A 158 -14.13 -4.06 3.12
C THR A 158 -14.22 -2.77 2.32
N ILE A 159 -13.11 -2.42 1.67
CA ILE A 159 -13.05 -1.45 0.58
C ILE A 159 -12.73 -2.18 -0.73
N ASN A 160 -13.45 -1.82 -1.78
CA ASN A 160 -13.22 -2.31 -3.13
C ASN A 160 -12.93 -1.10 -4.03
N ALA A 161 -11.70 -0.59 -3.93
CA ALA A 161 -11.17 0.51 -4.73
C ALA A 161 -10.33 -0.08 -5.87
N GLN A 162 -10.92 -0.18 -7.06
CA GLN A 162 -10.28 -0.73 -8.25
C GLN A 162 -10.26 0.32 -9.37
N GLY A 163 -9.22 1.14 -9.36
CA GLY A 163 -8.88 2.02 -10.47
C GLY A 163 -8.35 1.25 -11.67
N THR A 164 -7.86 1.98 -12.66
CA THR A 164 -7.09 1.41 -13.78
C THR A 164 -5.87 2.27 -14.07
N ALA A 165 -4.95 1.73 -14.88
CA ALA A 165 -3.80 2.47 -15.38
C ALA A 165 -4.16 3.83 -16.02
N THR A 166 -5.35 3.96 -16.63
CA THR A 166 -5.79 5.19 -17.31
C THR A 166 -6.84 5.99 -16.53
N ALA A 167 -7.38 5.43 -15.45
CA ALA A 167 -8.38 6.04 -14.59
C ALA A 167 -8.11 5.62 -13.14
N PRO A 168 -7.02 6.10 -12.53
CA PRO A 168 -6.74 5.84 -11.13
C PRO A 168 -7.81 6.50 -10.25
N ILE A 169 -8.07 5.91 -9.09
CA ILE A 169 -8.87 6.56 -8.04
C ILE A 169 -7.97 7.58 -7.34
N ILE A 170 -8.47 8.78 -7.10
CA ILE A 170 -7.71 9.85 -6.44
C ILE A 170 -8.40 10.22 -5.14
N PHE A 171 -7.67 10.09 -4.03
CA PHE A 171 -7.98 10.70 -2.75
C PHE A 171 -7.08 11.92 -2.56
N THR A 172 -7.65 13.08 -2.24
CA THR A 172 -6.90 14.33 -2.15
C THR A 172 -7.55 15.32 -1.16
N ALA A 173 -7.08 16.57 -1.14
CA ALA A 173 -7.65 17.66 -0.36
C ALA A 173 -8.43 18.64 -1.24
N GLN A 174 -9.35 19.40 -0.63
CA GLN A 174 -10.10 20.46 -1.32
C GLN A 174 -9.21 21.46 -2.08
N ALA A 175 -8.03 21.80 -1.55
CA ALA A 175 -7.09 22.70 -2.21
C ALA A 175 -6.60 22.20 -3.58
N ASN A 176 -6.50 20.87 -3.76
CA ASN A 176 -6.18 20.27 -5.06
C ASN A 176 -7.35 20.44 -6.04
N LEU A 177 -8.59 20.32 -5.55
CA LEU A 177 -9.82 20.48 -6.32
C LEU A 177 -9.99 21.91 -6.86
N THR A 178 -9.62 22.90 -6.04
CA THR A 178 -9.74 24.34 -6.37
C THR A 178 -8.51 24.91 -7.07
N GLY A 179 -7.44 24.12 -7.23
CA GLY A 179 -6.18 24.59 -7.82
C GLY A 179 -5.47 25.62 -6.95
N THR A 180 -5.66 25.57 -5.63
CA THR A 180 -5.08 26.50 -4.66
C THR A 180 -3.90 25.91 -3.89
N LEU A 181 -3.39 24.75 -4.31
CA LEU A 181 -2.12 24.20 -3.80
C LEU A 181 -0.96 25.16 -4.11
N PRO A 182 0.08 25.18 -3.27
CA PRO A 182 1.32 25.90 -3.57
C PRO A 182 1.90 25.51 -4.94
N ALA A 183 2.31 26.49 -5.72
CA ALA A 183 2.81 26.29 -7.08
C ALA A 183 4.14 25.51 -7.15
N ASP A 184 4.87 25.46 -6.04
CA ASP A 184 6.11 24.71 -5.86
C ASP A 184 5.87 23.24 -5.46
N ASP A 185 4.62 22.77 -5.46
CA ASP A 185 4.24 21.42 -5.07
C ASP A 185 4.62 21.12 -3.60
N ALA A 186 4.63 22.13 -2.72
CA ALA A 186 4.95 21.96 -1.31
C ALA A 186 3.73 21.69 -0.40
N GLY A 187 2.51 21.68 -0.97
CA GLY A 187 1.30 21.36 -0.20
C GLY A 187 1.38 19.98 0.43
N GLN A 188 0.89 19.83 1.66
CA GLN A 188 0.83 18.60 2.45
C GLN A 188 -0.01 18.85 3.71
N GLY A 189 -0.27 17.81 4.50
CA GLY A 189 -0.84 17.99 5.84
C GLY A 189 -2.29 18.45 5.81
N LEU A 190 -2.99 18.19 4.70
CA LEU A 190 -4.29 18.78 4.44
C LEU A 190 -5.44 17.89 4.91
N TRP A 191 -5.16 16.61 5.21
CA TRP A 191 -6.12 15.63 5.73
C TRP A 191 -5.41 14.36 6.21
N GLY A 192 -6.09 13.51 6.95
CA GLY A 192 -5.50 12.36 7.66
C GLY A 192 -5.35 11.05 6.87
N GLY A 193 -5.63 11.04 5.56
CA GLY A 193 -5.39 9.87 4.72
C GLY A 193 -6.39 8.70 4.87
N VAL A 194 -5.93 7.50 4.53
CA VAL A 194 -6.75 6.27 4.48
C VAL A 194 -6.18 5.21 5.40
N ILE A 195 -7.04 4.58 6.20
CA ILE A 195 -6.67 3.55 7.17
C ILE A 195 -7.39 2.25 6.83
N LEU A 196 -6.64 1.15 6.70
CA LEU A 196 -7.18 -0.20 6.62
C LEU A 196 -6.91 -0.92 7.95
N ALA A 197 -7.92 -1.01 8.82
CA ALA A 197 -7.83 -1.71 10.09
C ALA A 197 -8.29 -3.16 9.93
N GLY A 198 -7.37 -4.10 10.09
CA GLY A 198 -7.60 -5.53 9.93
C GLY A 198 -7.48 -6.31 11.23
N ARG A 199 -7.73 -7.62 11.12
CA ARG A 199 -7.67 -8.59 12.24
C ARG A 199 -6.41 -9.47 12.20
N ALA A 200 -5.42 -9.12 11.40
CA ALA A 200 -4.17 -9.87 11.37
C ALA A 200 -3.35 -9.63 12.65
N PRO A 201 -2.46 -10.57 13.03
CA PRO A 201 -1.69 -10.50 14.26
C PRO A 201 -0.80 -9.24 14.35
N VAL A 202 -0.72 -8.69 15.55
CA VAL A 202 0.13 -7.55 15.93
C VAL A 202 0.90 -7.91 17.20
N ALA A 203 2.00 -7.22 17.46
CA ALA A 203 2.89 -7.46 18.60
C ALA A 203 2.52 -6.62 19.84
N ASN A 204 2.12 -5.36 19.63
CA ASN A 204 1.93 -4.35 20.67
C ASN A 204 0.52 -4.37 21.30
N CYS A 205 0.12 -5.51 21.85
CA CYS A 205 -1.22 -5.67 22.41
C CYS A 205 -1.46 -4.73 23.62
N THR A 206 -2.55 -3.95 23.60
CA THR A 206 -3.02 -3.19 24.79
C THR A 206 -3.51 -4.11 25.89
N THR A 207 -4.03 -5.28 25.52
CA THR A 207 -4.49 -6.33 26.43
C THR A 207 -3.94 -7.70 26.00
N GLY A 208 -3.36 -8.42 26.96
CA GLY A 208 -2.77 -9.74 26.72
C GLY A 208 -1.44 -9.69 25.99
N VAL A 209 -1.07 -10.79 25.35
CA VAL A 209 0.13 -10.93 24.50
C VAL A 209 -0.23 -11.75 23.26
N ASN A 210 0.56 -11.64 22.20
CA ASN A 210 0.48 -12.54 21.05
C ASN A 210 1.61 -13.58 21.09
N ASP A 211 1.51 -14.59 20.23
CA ASP A 211 2.53 -15.60 20.05
C ASP A 211 3.08 -15.58 18.61
N ALA A 212 4.11 -16.39 18.36
CA ALA A 212 4.74 -16.51 17.04
C ALA A 212 3.76 -16.97 15.94
N ALA A 213 2.72 -17.71 16.32
CA ALA A 213 1.70 -18.18 15.38
C ALA A 213 0.58 -17.15 15.18
N GLY A 214 0.59 -16.04 15.92
CA GLY A 214 -0.41 -14.99 15.85
C GLY A 214 -1.79 -15.44 16.31
N THR A 215 -1.89 -16.31 17.31
CA THR A 215 -3.17 -16.97 17.66
C THR A 215 -4.04 -16.20 18.64
N SER A 216 -3.54 -15.10 19.20
CA SER A 216 -4.21 -14.36 20.28
C SER A 216 -5.54 -13.73 19.84
N THR A 217 -6.63 -14.16 20.48
CA THR A 217 -7.98 -13.64 20.24
C THR A 217 -8.28 -12.33 20.96
N THR A 218 -7.34 -11.81 21.75
CA THR A 218 -7.52 -10.57 22.54
C THR A 218 -6.48 -9.51 22.22
N CYS A 219 -5.46 -9.84 21.43
CA CYS A 219 -4.43 -8.88 21.06
C CYS A 219 -4.98 -7.85 20.07
N GLU A 220 -5.03 -6.60 20.51
CA GLU A 220 -5.42 -5.45 19.70
C GLU A 220 -4.75 -4.17 20.22
N ASN A 221 -4.69 -3.15 19.37
CA ASN A 221 -4.24 -1.82 19.73
C ASN A 221 -5.07 -0.74 19.03
N VAL A 222 -4.89 0.51 19.43
CA VAL A 222 -5.53 1.69 18.85
C VAL A 222 -4.67 2.19 17.70
N VAL A 223 -5.28 2.42 16.54
CA VAL A 223 -4.61 3.06 15.41
C VAL A 223 -4.28 4.49 15.80
N GLU A 224 -3.04 4.85 15.59
CA GLU A 224 -2.53 6.20 15.82
C GLU A 224 -3.37 7.27 15.11
N GLY A 225 -3.47 8.44 15.72
CA GLY A 225 -4.20 9.60 15.20
C GLY A 225 -5.74 9.48 15.23
N THR A 226 -6.30 8.28 15.42
CA THR A 226 -7.76 8.04 15.39
C THR A 226 -8.45 8.22 16.74
N GLY A 227 -7.68 8.18 17.83
CA GLY A 227 -8.14 8.25 19.21
C GLY A 227 -8.80 6.98 19.77
N ASN A 228 -9.49 6.18 18.95
CA ASN A 228 -10.19 4.97 19.45
C ASN A 228 -10.42 3.85 18.41
N ALA A 229 -9.94 3.97 17.17
CA ALA A 229 -10.13 2.90 16.20
C ALA A 229 -9.21 1.72 16.52
N LEU A 230 -9.76 0.51 16.59
CA LEU A 230 -9.00 -0.67 16.99
C LEU A 230 -8.58 -1.54 15.79
N TYR A 231 -7.40 -2.13 15.89
CA TYR A 231 -6.85 -3.08 14.93
C TYR A 231 -6.20 -4.28 15.64
N GLY A 232 -5.92 -5.34 14.90
CA GLY A 232 -5.31 -6.56 15.43
C GLY A 232 -6.33 -7.67 15.73
N GLY A 233 -5.82 -8.88 15.86
CA GLY A 233 -6.57 -10.10 16.10
C GLY A 233 -5.75 -11.35 15.77
N ASN A 234 -6.42 -12.45 15.47
CA ASN A 234 -5.77 -13.74 15.16
C ASN A 234 -6.00 -14.25 13.73
N ALA A 235 -6.39 -13.36 12.81
CA ALA A 235 -6.75 -13.71 11.44
C ALA A 235 -5.70 -13.20 10.45
N ALA A 236 -4.56 -13.89 10.34
CA ALA A 236 -3.50 -13.53 9.38
C ALA A 236 -3.98 -13.49 7.91
N GLY A 237 -4.98 -14.29 7.57
CA GLY A 237 -5.63 -14.29 6.25
C GLY A 237 -6.79 -13.31 6.09
N ASP A 238 -7.02 -12.41 7.05
CA ASP A 238 -8.08 -11.39 6.96
C ASP A 238 -7.94 -10.54 5.68
N SER A 239 -9.05 -10.01 5.20
CA SER A 239 -9.08 -9.17 4.00
C SER A 239 -9.90 -7.92 4.25
N SER A 240 -9.26 -6.77 4.12
CA SER A 240 -9.90 -5.45 4.05
C SER A 240 -10.37 -5.13 2.62
N GLY A 241 -10.22 -6.07 1.67
CA GLY A 241 -10.66 -5.94 0.28
C GLY A 241 -9.53 -5.65 -0.72
N VAL A 242 -9.81 -4.77 -1.69
CA VAL A 242 -8.92 -4.44 -2.81
C VAL A 242 -8.66 -2.94 -2.85
N PHE A 243 -7.38 -2.57 -2.91
CA PHE A 243 -6.90 -1.21 -3.03
C PHE A 243 -5.88 -1.14 -4.19
N GLN A 244 -6.38 -0.86 -5.39
CA GLN A 244 -5.62 -0.97 -6.62
C GLN A 244 -5.77 0.23 -7.55
N TYR A 245 -4.64 0.71 -8.11
CA TYR A 245 -4.59 1.92 -8.96
C TYR A 245 -5.17 3.13 -8.22
N VAL A 246 -4.61 3.41 -7.04
CA VAL A 246 -5.06 4.47 -6.15
C VAL A 246 -3.93 5.48 -5.93
N GLN A 247 -4.29 6.75 -5.89
CA GLN A 247 -3.43 7.83 -5.44
C GLN A 247 -4.00 8.45 -4.17
N ILE A 248 -3.16 8.63 -3.16
CA ILE A 248 -3.44 9.42 -1.96
C ILE A 248 -2.50 10.61 -2.01
N ARG A 249 -3.06 11.83 -2.03
CA ARG A 249 -2.29 13.06 -2.20
C ARG A 249 -2.52 14.01 -1.02
N TYR A 250 -1.45 14.69 -0.61
CA TYR A 250 -1.47 15.82 0.31
C TYR A 250 -2.03 15.48 1.70
N SER A 251 -1.84 14.23 2.13
CA SER A 251 -2.27 13.68 3.42
C SER A 251 -1.33 14.06 4.56
N GLY A 252 -1.50 13.44 5.71
CA GLY A 252 -0.71 13.67 6.92
C GLY A 252 -1.44 14.58 7.90
N THR A 253 -1.44 14.26 9.19
CA THR A 253 -1.83 15.22 10.24
C THR A 253 -1.20 14.84 11.57
N ILE A 254 -0.48 15.78 12.17
CA ILE A 254 0.05 15.61 13.52
C ILE A 254 -1.02 15.99 14.55
N ILE A 255 -1.52 15.01 15.31
CA ILE A 255 -2.51 15.25 16.38
C ILE A 255 -1.80 15.68 17.66
N SER A 256 -0.74 14.97 18.00
CA SER A 256 0.22 15.26 19.07
C SER A 256 1.50 14.47 18.81
N PRO A 257 2.64 14.74 19.48
CA PRO A 257 3.88 14.01 19.20
C PRO A 257 3.75 12.48 19.36
N ASN A 258 4.17 11.71 18.36
CA ASN A 258 3.99 10.24 18.26
C ASN A 258 2.51 9.84 18.31
N ASN A 259 1.66 10.66 17.72
CA ASN A 259 0.25 10.42 17.50
C ASN A 259 -0.21 11.17 16.24
N GLU A 260 0.13 10.61 15.09
CA GLU A 260 -0.06 11.18 13.78
C GLU A 260 -1.01 10.34 12.88
N LEU A 261 -1.48 10.95 11.80
CA LEU A 261 -2.24 10.31 10.72
C LEU A 261 -1.43 10.34 9.44
N GLN A 262 -1.44 9.24 8.67
CA GLN A 262 -0.52 9.01 7.56
C GLN A 262 -1.13 9.20 6.17
N GLY A 263 -0.36 8.86 5.13
CA GLY A 263 -0.92 8.65 3.79
C GLY A 263 -1.80 7.42 3.71
N LEU A 264 -1.18 6.24 3.78
CA LEU A 264 -1.88 4.96 3.90
C LEU A 264 -1.42 4.22 5.14
N THR A 265 -2.32 4.04 6.10
CA THR A 265 -2.06 3.23 7.29
C THR A 265 -2.60 1.83 7.10
N LEU A 266 -1.76 0.82 7.30
CA LEU A 266 -2.13 -0.59 7.28
C LEU A 266 -2.00 -1.17 8.68
N ALA A 267 -3.06 -1.05 9.46
CA ALA A 267 -3.05 -1.48 10.85
C ALA A 267 -3.61 -2.90 10.98
N GLY A 268 -2.77 -3.89 11.28
CA GLY A 268 -3.17 -5.29 11.37
C GLY A 268 -3.82 -5.82 10.08
N THR A 269 -3.46 -5.26 8.92
CA THR A 269 -4.04 -5.66 7.63
C THR A 269 -3.55 -7.06 7.25
N GLY A 270 -4.48 -7.95 6.88
CA GLY A 270 -4.17 -9.34 6.56
C GLY A 270 -3.69 -9.57 5.12
N SER A 271 -3.07 -10.73 4.91
CA SER A 271 -2.55 -11.19 3.63
C SER A 271 -3.64 -11.45 2.57
N GLY A 272 -4.91 -11.48 2.96
CA GLY A 272 -6.05 -11.54 2.04
C GLY A 272 -6.40 -10.20 1.39
N THR A 273 -5.82 -9.08 1.86
CA THR A 273 -6.01 -7.75 1.24
C THR A 273 -5.11 -7.60 0.02
N THR A 274 -5.68 -7.15 -1.10
CA THR A 274 -4.90 -6.85 -2.31
C THR A 274 -4.52 -5.37 -2.33
N ILE A 275 -3.21 -5.08 -2.25
CA ILE A 275 -2.68 -3.72 -2.32
C ILE A 275 -1.67 -3.67 -3.47
N SER A 276 -2.03 -2.97 -4.54
CA SER A 276 -1.14 -2.87 -5.70
C SER A 276 -1.33 -1.61 -6.52
N ASN A 277 -0.26 -1.07 -7.11
CA ASN A 277 -0.35 0.17 -7.90
C ASN A 277 -0.92 1.30 -7.05
N VAL A 278 -0.22 1.61 -5.95
CA VAL A 278 -0.60 2.65 -4.99
C VAL A 278 0.46 3.73 -5.01
N GLN A 279 0.03 4.98 -5.16
CA GLN A 279 0.89 6.14 -5.04
C GLN A 279 0.49 6.97 -3.83
N ILE A 280 1.47 7.31 -3.00
CA ILE A 280 1.34 8.36 -2.00
C ILE A 280 2.15 9.57 -2.44
N HIS A 281 1.55 10.75 -2.33
CA HIS A 281 2.21 11.99 -2.69
C HIS A 281 2.05 13.04 -1.59
N ASN A 282 3.16 13.58 -1.09
CA ASN A 282 3.22 14.64 -0.10
C ASN A 282 2.36 14.37 1.15
N SER A 283 2.62 13.26 1.83
CA SER A 283 2.19 13.12 3.22
C SER A 283 3.03 14.07 4.08
N SER A 284 2.40 14.80 5.02
CA SER A 284 3.14 15.58 6.03
C SER A 284 3.74 14.74 7.15
N ASP A 285 3.51 13.44 7.08
CA ASP A 285 4.09 12.44 7.95
C ASP A 285 4.51 11.27 7.05
N ASP A 286 4.19 10.03 7.41
CA ASP A 286 4.59 8.88 6.61
C ASP A 286 3.81 8.74 5.31
N GLY A 287 4.49 8.26 4.27
CA GLY A 287 3.86 7.83 3.04
C GLY A 287 2.94 6.63 3.29
N ILE A 288 3.55 5.52 3.70
CA ILE A 288 2.83 4.31 4.12
C ILE A 288 3.42 3.84 5.43
N GLU A 289 2.56 3.61 6.41
CA GLU A 289 2.93 3.03 7.70
C GLU A 289 2.18 1.72 7.95
N LEU A 290 2.91 0.69 8.35
CA LEU A 290 2.36 -0.65 8.61
C LEU A 290 2.52 -1.03 10.08
N PHE A 291 1.43 -0.90 10.83
CA PHE A 291 1.36 -1.39 12.20
C PHE A 291 0.95 -2.85 12.24
N GLY A 292 1.92 -3.77 12.30
CA GLY A 292 1.62 -5.20 12.40
C GLY A 292 0.92 -5.78 11.16
N GLY A 293 0.47 -7.03 11.26
CA GLY A 293 -0.25 -7.72 10.19
C GLY A 293 0.65 -8.41 9.15
N THR A 294 0.05 -8.81 8.02
CA THR A 294 0.68 -9.70 7.02
C THR A 294 0.37 -9.31 5.57
N ALA A 295 -0.13 -8.11 5.35
CA ALA A 295 -0.39 -7.58 4.02
C ALA A 295 0.89 -7.51 3.17
N ASN A 296 0.76 -7.77 1.87
CA ASN A 296 1.85 -7.64 0.91
C ASN A 296 1.53 -6.52 -0.09
N LEU A 297 2.54 -5.76 -0.51
CA LEU A 297 2.38 -4.59 -1.37
C LEU A 297 3.17 -4.73 -2.67
N ARG A 298 2.53 -4.49 -3.81
CA ARG A 298 3.19 -4.55 -5.12
C ARG A 298 3.05 -3.21 -5.86
N ASN A 299 4.07 -2.79 -6.60
CA ASN A 299 3.99 -1.59 -7.44
C ASN A 299 3.61 -0.35 -6.61
N VAL A 300 4.49 0.05 -5.70
CA VAL A 300 4.27 1.16 -4.78
C VAL A 300 5.16 2.34 -5.18
N VAL A 301 4.59 3.53 -5.17
CA VAL A 301 5.30 4.78 -5.44
C VAL A 301 5.03 5.77 -4.32
N ILE A 302 6.08 6.26 -3.64
CA ILE A 302 5.94 7.22 -2.56
C ILE A 302 6.80 8.42 -2.91
N THR A 303 6.16 9.58 -3.00
CA THR A 303 6.83 10.83 -3.40
C THR A 303 6.56 11.91 -2.39
N GLY A 304 7.63 12.52 -1.88
CA GLY A 304 7.55 13.70 -1.04
C GLY A 304 6.93 13.51 0.34
N ALA A 305 6.94 12.31 0.92
CA ALA A 305 6.68 12.16 2.36
C ALA A 305 7.63 13.07 3.17
N ASP A 306 7.11 13.72 4.21
CA ASP A 306 7.87 14.66 5.03
C ASP A 306 8.66 13.98 6.13
N ASP A 307 8.08 12.93 6.72
CA ASP A 307 8.74 11.96 7.59
C ASP A 307 9.09 10.71 6.77
N ASP A 308 8.65 9.50 7.10
CA ASP A 308 9.12 8.31 6.41
C ASP A 308 8.41 8.03 5.10
N SER A 309 9.15 7.52 4.12
CA SER A 309 8.46 7.03 2.91
C SER A 309 7.70 5.75 3.23
N LEU A 310 8.39 4.74 3.76
CA LEU A 310 7.80 3.47 4.17
C LEU A 310 8.25 3.13 5.59
N ASP A 311 7.35 3.22 6.56
CA ASP A 311 7.57 2.71 7.92
C ASP A 311 6.80 1.41 8.12
N PHE A 312 7.41 0.47 8.84
CA PHE A 312 6.70 -0.69 9.34
C PHE A 312 7.24 -1.14 10.69
N ASP A 313 6.31 -1.46 11.57
CA ASP A 313 6.62 -1.86 12.92
C ASP A 313 5.64 -2.88 13.49
N THR A 314 5.64 -3.04 14.83
CA THR A 314 4.55 -3.67 15.56
C THR A 314 4.25 -5.12 15.14
N GLY A 315 5.26 -5.82 14.63
CA GLY A 315 5.12 -7.20 14.22
C GLY A 315 4.61 -7.38 12.79
N TRP A 316 4.76 -6.38 11.92
CA TRP A 316 4.40 -6.56 10.52
C TRP A 316 5.32 -7.60 9.88
N ARG A 317 4.72 -8.60 9.22
CA ARG A 317 5.42 -9.72 8.58
C ARG A 317 4.93 -9.90 7.16
N GLY A 318 5.32 -8.99 6.27
CA GLY A 318 4.89 -8.99 4.87
C GLY A 318 6.04 -8.92 3.86
N MET A 319 5.66 -8.60 2.63
CA MET A 319 6.55 -8.51 1.47
C MET A 319 6.20 -7.30 0.59
N VAL A 320 7.22 -6.60 0.08
CA VAL A 320 7.06 -5.51 -0.89
C VAL A 320 7.86 -5.78 -2.16
N GLN A 321 7.22 -5.75 -3.34
CA GLN A 321 7.92 -5.84 -4.63
C GLN A 321 7.56 -4.70 -5.59
N PHE A 322 8.61 -4.09 -6.15
CA PHE A 322 8.56 -2.86 -6.97
C PHE A 322 8.14 -1.65 -6.14
N LEU A 323 9.14 -0.99 -5.54
CA LEU A 323 8.97 0.19 -4.70
C LEU A 323 9.84 1.34 -5.21
N ILE A 324 9.23 2.50 -5.49
CA ILE A 324 9.96 3.74 -5.74
C ILE A 324 9.67 4.67 -4.57
N THR A 325 10.71 5.14 -3.88
CA THR A 325 10.59 6.29 -2.97
C THR A 325 11.40 7.45 -3.53
N ALA A 326 10.82 8.65 -3.49
CA ALA A 326 11.52 9.88 -3.83
C ALA A 326 11.09 11.01 -2.90
N GLN A 327 11.95 11.32 -1.92
CA GLN A 327 11.69 12.35 -0.92
C GLN A 327 11.69 13.76 -1.53
N LYS A 328 11.20 14.72 -0.75
CA LYS A 328 11.16 16.12 -1.19
C LYS A 328 12.56 16.67 -1.46
N PRO A 329 12.77 17.53 -2.47
CA PRO A 329 14.07 18.13 -2.68
C PRO A 329 14.45 18.98 -1.46
N ASN A 330 15.71 18.87 -1.01
CA ASN A 330 16.22 19.59 0.16
C ASN A 330 15.39 19.38 1.43
N ASN A 331 14.88 18.16 1.66
CA ASN A 331 14.20 17.88 2.92
C ASN A 331 15.15 18.14 4.09
N THR A 332 14.67 18.84 5.12
CA THR A 332 15.42 19.15 6.34
C THR A 332 14.69 18.65 7.59
N THR A 333 13.64 17.84 7.45
CA THR A 333 12.93 17.23 8.58
C THR A 333 13.93 16.40 9.42
N PRO A 334 13.99 16.59 10.75
CA PRO A 334 15.05 15.98 11.57
C PRO A 334 14.92 14.48 11.85
N ASP A 335 13.74 13.90 11.64
CA ASP A 335 13.44 12.46 11.65
C ASP A 335 12.74 12.25 10.31
N ASN A 336 13.40 11.55 9.40
CA ASN A 336 12.92 11.34 8.03
C ASN A 336 13.87 10.36 7.34
N PHE A 337 13.32 9.25 6.90
CA PHE A 337 14.02 8.15 6.25
C PHE A 337 13.27 7.74 4.96
N SER A 338 13.98 7.07 4.04
CA SER A 338 13.28 6.35 2.97
C SER A 338 12.61 5.10 3.53
N MET A 339 13.16 4.54 4.60
CA MET A 339 12.53 3.48 5.37
C MET A 339 12.88 3.62 6.85
N GLU A 340 11.88 3.58 7.71
CA GLU A 340 12.03 3.30 9.14
C GLU A 340 11.44 1.91 9.43
N ILE A 341 12.01 1.25 10.43
CA ILE A 341 11.67 -0.12 10.79
C ILE A 341 11.91 -0.31 12.28
N ASP A 342 10.87 -0.76 12.98
CA ASP A 342 10.91 -1.00 14.42
C ASP A 342 10.22 -2.33 14.81
N SER A 343 10.60 -2.87 15.97
CA SER A 343 9.85 -3.95 16.63
C SER A 343 9.74 -3.73 18.14
N SER A 344 10.14 -2.55 18.62
CA SER A 344 9.98 -2.15 20.01
C SER A 344 8.54 -1.74 20.29
N PHE A 345 8.07 -2.01 21.51
CA PHE A 345 6.83 -1.45 22.03
C PHE A 345 7.00 -1.22 23.55
N ASN A 346 5.98 -0.75 24.26
CA ASN A 346 6.03 -0.69 25.72
C ASN A 346 5.21 -1.84 26.31
N PRO A 347 5.80 -2.85 26.96
CA PRO A 347 5.07 -3.94 27.55
C PRO A 347 4.62 -3.55 28.96
N THR A 348 3.31 -3.52 29.19
CA THR A 348 2.76 -3.52 30.56
C THR A 348 2.99 -4.85 31.29
N THR A 349 3.58 -5.86 30.62
CA THR A 349 3.67 -7.25 31.07
C THR A 349 5.09 -7.73 31.45
N GLY A 350 6.11 -6.86 31.41
CA GLY A 350 7.47 -7.18 31.91
C GLY A 350 8.33 -8.10 31.02
N ALA A 351 7.92 -8.38 29.78
CA ALA A 351 8.79 -8.98 28.76
C ALA A 351 9.74 -7.93 28.16
N ASN A 352 10.87 -8.37 27.57
CA ASN A 352 11.70 -7.49 26.75
C ASN A 352 10.86 -7.00 25.57
N PRO A 353 10.61 -5.69 25.42
CA PRO A 353 9.70 -5.22 24.39
C PRO A 353 10.14 -5.52 22.96
N GLU A 354 11.44 -5.55 22.71
CA GLU A 354 11.99 -5.88 21.40
C GLU A 354 11.83 -7.38 21.03
N ASP A 355 11.32 -8.20 21.96
CA ASP A 355 11.06 -9.63 21.79
C ASP A 355 9.57 -9.97 21.74
N ALA A 356 8.66 -9.00 21.58
CA ALA A 356 7.27 -9.36 21.32
C ALA A 356 7.11 -10.13 20.03
N LEU A 357 6.12 -11.01 20.09
CA LEU A 357 5.71 -11.82 18.98
C LEU A 357 4.35 -11.31 18.48
N PRO A 358 4.09 -11.37 17.16
CA PRO A 358 5.08 -11.65 16.12
C PRO A 358 6.15 -10.56 16.02
N ARG A 359 7.42 -10.93 15.81
CA ARG A 359 8.50 -9.95 15.60
C ARG A 359 8.38 -9.31 14.22
N THR A 360 8.64 -8.01 14.09
CA THR A 360 8.58 -7.32 12.79
C THR A 360 9.62 -7.92 11.83
N PHE A 361 9.18 -8.35 10.65
CA PHE A 361 10.05 -8.89 9.62
C PHE A 361 9.62 -8.49 8.21
N GLY A 362 10.28 -7.46 7.69
CA GLY A 362 10.08 -6.98 6.32
C GLY A 362 10.97 -7.70 5.31
N ARG A 363 10.37 -8.10 4.18
CA ARG A 363 11.11 -8.56 2.99
C ARG A 363 10.79 -7.65 1.82
N ILE A 364 11.81 -7.09 1.19
CA ILE A 364 11.65 -6.12 0.10
C ILE A 364 12.54 -6.53 -1.07
N SER A 365 11.96 -6.57 -2.28
CA SER A 365 12.70 -6.84 -3.52
C SER A 365 12.42 -5.75 -4.56
N ASN A 366 13.44 -5.36 -5.32
CA ASN A 366 13.29 -4.40 -6.42
C ASN A 366 12.78 -3.04 -5.93
N ALA A 367 13.58 -2.37 -5.10
CA ALA A 367 13.29 -1.01 -4.65
C ALA A 367 14.32 -0.01 -5.19
N THR A 368 13.88 1.22 -5.46
CA THR A 368 14.74 2.37 -5.76
C THR A 368 14.41 3.47 -4.77
N PHE A 369 15.36 3.80 -3.89
CA PHE A 369 15.22 4.86 -2.89
C PHE A 369 15.99 6.10 -3.31
N ILE A 370 15.30 7.23 -3.43
CA ILE A 370 15.89 8.55 -3.64
C ILE A 370 15.65 9.36 -2.36
N HIS A 371 16.62 9.30 -1.46
CA HIS A 371 16.65 10.07 -0.23
C HIS A 371 17.42 11.37 -0.45
N THR A 372 16.91 12.47 0.07
CA THR A 372 17.37 13.82 -0.28
C THR A 372 17.84 14.64 0.92
N ASN A 373 17.61 14.16 2.14
CA ASN A 373 17.99 14.85 3.36
C ASN A 373 19.52 14.75 3.58
N PRO A 374 20.25 15.89 3.58
CA PRO A 374 21.69 15.89 3.79
C PRO A 374 22.10 15.98 5.27
N SER A 375 21.13 16.03 6.19
CA SER A 375 21.41 16.21 7.61
C SER A 375 22.26 15.06 8.16
N THR A 376 23.25 15.45 8.97
CA THR A 376 24.10 14.53 9.74
C THR A 376 23.86 14.68 11.25
N SER A 377 22.86 15.47 11.64
CA SER A 377 22.46 15.71 13.03
C SER A 377 21.46 14.64 13.46
N ASN A 378 21.51 14.18 14.72
CA ASN A 378 20.69 13.07 15.23
C ASN A 378 20.75 11.82 14.31
N PRO A 379 21.91 11.15 14.30
CA PRO A 379 22.57 10.63 13.10
C PRO A 379 21.61 10.00 12.08
N LEU A 380 21.13 10.81 11.14
CA LEU A 380 20.23 10.34 10.09
C LEU A 380 20.94 9.47 9.05
N ALA A 381 20.15 8.60 8.43
CA ALA A 381 20.53 7.80 7.29
C ALA A 381 19.33 7.68 6.33
N ALA A 382 19.51 7.05 5.18
CA ALA A 382 18.38 6.78 4.28
C ALA A 382 17.50 5.62 4.75
N ILE A 383 18.05 4.66 5.48
CA ILE A 383 17.33 3.54 6.09
C ILE A 383 17.66 3.51 7.58
N ARG A 384 16.64 3.47 8.42
CA ARG A 384 16.75 3.23 9.85
C ARG A 384 16.18 1.86 10.21
N LEU A 385 16.85 1.18 11.13
CA LEU A 385 16.44 -0.10 11.69
C LEU A 385 16.72 -0.10 13.18
N ARG A 386 15.68 -0.27 14.00
CA ARG A 386 15.80 -0.22 15.46
C ARG A 386 14.93 -1.29 16.14
N GLY A 387 15.02 -1.34 17.47
CA GLY A 387 14.10 -2.10 18.32
C GLY A 387 13.96 -3.59 18.02
N GLY A 388 14.99 -4.25 17.49
CA GLY A 388 14.88 -5.65 17.08
C GLY A 388 14.18 -5.86 15.73
N ALA A 389 14.17 -4.86 14.85
CA ALA A 389 13.82 -4.98 13.44
C ALA A 389 14.52 -6.13 12.70
N ASP A 390 13.79 -7.06 12.07
CA ASP A 390 14.34 -7.92 11.01
C ASP A 390 14.04 -7.33 9.62
N LEU A 391 15.07 -7.24 8.79
CA LEU A 391 14.96 -6.80 7.39
C LEU A 391 15.71 -7.76 6.45
N THR A 392 15.06 -8.10 5.34
CA THR A 392 15.74 -8.59 4.13
C THR A 392 15.44 -7.67 2.95
N LEU A 393 16.47 -7.00 2.44
CA LEU A 393 16.38 -6.11 1.28
C LEU A 393 17.23 -6.65 0.13
N VAL A 394 16.61 -6.92 -1.02
CA VAL A 394 17.29 -7.48 -2.19
C VAL A 394 16.98 -6.73 -3.48
N ASN A 395 17.89 -6.79 -4.44
CA ASN A 395 17.70 -6.19 -5.78
C ASN A 395 17.38 -4.69 -5.72
N SER A 396 18.07 -3.91 -4.88
CA SER A 396 17.66 -2.54 -4.59
C SER A 396 18.75 -1.50 -4.84
N ILE A 397 18.33 -0.31 -5.25
CA ILE A 397 19.19 0.85 -5.48
C ILE A 397 18.85 1.90 -4.44
N LEU A 398 19.86 2.55 -3.87
CA LEU A 398 19.67 3.65 -2.92
C LEU A 398 20.62 4.79 -3.27
N VAL A 399 20.07 6.01 -3.31
CA VAL A 399 20.83 7.25 -3.48
C VAL A 399 20.50 8.16 -2.31
N THR A 400 21.55 8.67 -1.64
CA THR A 400 21.42 9.63 -0.54
C THR A 400 22.63 10.56 -0.50
N PRO A 401 22.47 11.85 -0.16
CA PRO A 401 23.60 12.71 0.17
C PRO A 401 24.20 12.41 1.56
N GLY A 402 23.50 11.65 2.41
CA GLY A 402 23.91 11.28 3.76
C GLY A 402 24.47 9.86 3.88
N ALA A 403 24.29 9.27 5.05
CA ALA A 403 24.60 7.85 5.28
C ALA A 403 23.49 6.95 4.71
N CYS A 404 23.83 5.73 4.29
CA CYS A 404 22.83 4.82 3.74
C CYS A 404 22.04 4.08 4.83
N LEU A 405 22.69 3.67 5.91
CA LEU A 405 22.10 2.84 6.95
C LEU A 405 22.35 3.40 8.35
N LEU A 406 21.34 3.36 9.21
CA LEU A 406 21.46 3.48 10.65
C LEU A 406 20.82 2.23 11.25
N THR A 407 21.61 1.41 11.95
CA THR A 407 21.08 0.32 12.77
C THR A 407 21.33 0.61 14.25
N GLU A 408 20.28 0.52 15.05
CA GLU A 408 20.30 0.81 16.47
C GLU A 408 20.12 -0.47 17.28
N ALA A 409 20.66 -0.48 18.50
CA ALA A 409 20.42 -1.56 19.45
C ALA A 409 18.98 -1.48 20.00
N GLY A 410 18.50 -2.55 20.63
CA GLY A 410 17.28 -2.50 21.43
C GLY A 410 17.51 -1.70 22.72
N ASN A 411 16.43 -1.40 23.45
CA ASN A 411 16.54 -0.69 24.71
C ASN A 411 17.28 -1.49 25.79
N ALA A 412 17.05 -2.80 25.86
CA ALA A 412 17.64 -3.67 26.87
C ALA A 412 18.87 -4.46 26.39
N ASP A 413 18.99 -4.71 25.09
CA ASP A 413 20.00 -5.60 24.53
C ASP A 413 20.36 -5.24 23.07
N ARG A 414 21.11 -6.13 22.41
CA ARG A 414 21.51 -5.99 21.00
C ARG A 414 20.56 -6.74 20.05
N SER A 415 19.26 -6.75 20.34
CA SER A 415 18.26 -7.53 19.61
C SER A 415 18.28 -7.34 18.10
N THR A 416 18.61 -6.15 17.58
CA THR A 416 18.65 -5.87 16.13
C THR A 416 19.82 -6.56 15.40
N VAL A 417 20.84 -7.03 16.12
CA VAL A 417 22.07 -7.59 15.52
C VAL A 417 22.53 -8.91 16.13
N ARG A 418 21.70 -9.53 16.98
CA ARG A 418 22.03 -10.81 17.61
C ARG A 418 21.89 -11.96 16.62
N ALA A 419 22.35 -13.14 17.02
CA ALA A 419 22.19 -14.34 16.23
C ALA A 419 20.70 -14.73 16.13
N ALA A 420 20.33 -15.36 15.01
CA ALA A 420 18.96 -15.81 14.78
C ALA A 420 18.46 -16.73 15.91
N ASP A 421 17.22 -16.51 16.33
CA ASP A 421 16.52 -17.30 17.34
C ASP A 421 15.09 -17.59 16.86
N ALA A 422 14.82 -18.87 16.58
CA ALA A 422 13.53 -19.30 16.07
C ALA A 422 12.38 -19.11 17.09
N ALA A 423 12.65 -19.16 18.39
CA ALA A 423 11.63 -18.97 19.42
C ALA A 423 11.17 -17.50 19.49
N LEU A 424 12.06 -16.57 19.17
CA LEU A 424 11.80 -15.13 19.14
C LEU A 424 11.41 -14.62 17.73
N GLN A 425 11.29 -15.55 16.76
CA GLN A 425 11.11 -15.24 15.34
C GLN A 425 12.19 -14.32 14.75
N ASP A 426 13.36 -14.26 15.39
CA ASP A 426 14.49 -13.44 15.02
C ASP A 426 15.26 -14.08 13.87
N GLN A 427 15.40 -13.34 12.77
CA GLN A 427 16.05 -13.82 11.54
C GLN A 427 17.58 -13.65 11.54
N GLY A 428 18.13 -13.14 12.64
CA GLY A 428 19.51 -12.73 12.82
C GLY A 428 19.76 -11.34 12.23
N PRO A 429 21.03 -10.98 12.02
CA PRO A 429 21.37 -9.66 11.50
C PRO A 429 20.71 -9.37 10.14
N PRO A 430 20.42 -8.09 9.83
CA PRO A 430 19.77 -7.67 8.59
C PRO A 430 20.48 -8.18 7.34
N ARG A 431 19.71 -8.52 6.31
CA ARG A 431 20.23 -9.16 5.09
C ARG A 431 20.09 -8.25 3.89
N PHE A 432 21.21 -8.01 3.20
CA PHE A 432 21.28 -7.23 1.97
C PHE A 432 21.89 -8.07 0.84
N ASN A 433 21.22 -8.19 -0.30
CA ASN A 433 21.75 -8.90 -1.49
C ASN A 433 21.46 -8.17 -2.79
N SER A 434 22.44 -8.13 -3.68
CA SER A 434 22.30 -7.52 -5.02
C SER A 434 21.83 -6.07 -4.91
N ILE A 435 22.50 -5.29 -4.08
CA ILE A 435 22.20 -3.87 -3.86
C ILE A 435 23.25 -2.97 -4.52
N TYR A 436 22.85 -1.75 -4.85
CA TYR A 436 23.76 -0.66 -5.19
C TYR A 436 23.44 0.58 -4.37
N PHE A 437 24.28 0.86 -3.38
CA PHE A 437 24.13 1.97 -2.45
C PHE A 437 25.12 3.08 -2.80
N ALA A 438 24.59 4.23 -3.15
CA ALA A 438 25.31 5.47 -3.37
C ALA A 438 25.10 6.40 -2.17
N CYS A 439 25.95 6.23 -1.16
CA CYS A 439 25.97 7.07 0.05
C CYS A 439 26.82 8.30 -0.21
N GLY A 440 26.32 9.49 0.13
CA GLY A 440 27.07 10.74 0.01
C GLY A 440 28.13 10.93 1.11
N THR A 441 27.98 10.21 2.24
CA THR A 441 28.99 10.17 3.29
C THR A 441 29.48 8.74 3.55
N GLN A 442 29.20 8.17 4.72
CA GLN A 442 29.59 6.82 5.13
C GLN A 442 28.48 5.80 4.80
N LEU A 443 28.83 4.52 4.68
CA LEU A 443 27.84 3.46 4.51
C LEU A 443 26.85 3.43 5.67
N ALA A 444 27.36 3.50 6.90
CA ALA A 444 26.61 3.32 8.13
C ALA A 444 26.84 4.49 9.09
N ALA A 445 25.75 5.08 9.58
CA ALA A 445 25.74 5.98 10.73
C ALA A 445 25.72 5.17 12.04
N GLN A 446 26.03 5.81 13.16
CA GLN A 446 26.12 5.15 14.46
C GLN A 446 25.39 5.98 15.51
N ASN A 447 24.45 5.35 16.20
CA ASN A 447 23.77 5.92 17.37
C ASN A 447 23.90 5.00 18.59
N GLY A 448 23.90 5.59 19.78
CA GLY A 448 23.89 4.86 21.04
C GLY A 448 22.50 4.88 21.66
N VAL A 449 21.97 3.70 21.98
CA VAL A 449 20.71 3.52 22.72
C VAL A 449 21.08 2.92 24.07
N ASN A 450 20.76 3.60 25.19
CA ASN A 450 21.07 3.16 26.55
C ASN A 450 22.54 2.69 26.74
N GLN A 451 23.50 3.45 26.20
CA GLN A 451 24.95 3.13 26.22
C GLN A 451 25.35 1.87 25.43
N VAL A 452 24.43 1.29 24.66
CA VAL A 452 24.68 0.19 23.73
C VAL A 452 24.76 0.76 22.31
N THR A 453 25.75 0.34 21.54
CA THR A 453 25.98 0.88 20.19
C THR A 453 26.27 -0.22 19.20
N VAL A 454 25.58 -0.19 18.06
CA VAL A 454 25.93 -1.02 16.89
C VAL A 454 26.97 -0.26 16.09
N THR A 455 28.19 -0.78 16.03
CA THR A 455 29.32 -0.11 15.37
C THR A 455 29.14 -0.09 13.85
N THR A 456 29.77 0.87 13.19
CA THR A 456 29.78 0.93 11.71
C THR A 456 30.41 -0.31 11.07
N ALA A 457 31.36 -0.96 11.75
CA ALA A 457 31.97 -2.21 11.29
C ALA A 457 30.99 -3.41 11.34
N GLU A 458 30.17 -3.49 12.39
CA GLU A 458 29.11 -4.50 12.49
C GLU A 458 28.05 -4.29 11.40
N GLN A 459 27.64 -3.04 11.17
CA GLN A 459 26.71 -2.71 10.10
C GLN A 459 27.28 -3.01 8.70
N ALA A 460 28.57 -2.74 8.47
CA ALA A 460 29.24 -3.10 7.22
C ALA A 460 29.30 -4.63 7.00
N ALA A 461 29.30 -5.43 8.07
CA ALA A 461 29.28 -6.88 7.97
C ALA A 461 27.97 -7.40 7.35
N PHE A 462 26.85 -6.68 7.47
CA PHE A 462 25.57 -7.05 6.86
C PHE A 462 25.65 -7.13 5.32
N PHE A 463 26.58 -6.40 4.72
CA PHE A 463 26.75 -6.34 3.26
C PHE A 463 27.81 -7.31 2.73
N THR A 464 28.66 -7.87 3.59
CA THR A 464 29.87 -8.61 3.20
C THR A 464 29.92 -10.03 3.74
N THR A 465 29.18 -10.33 4.80
CA THR A 465 29.14 -11.67 5.42
C THR A 465 28.05 -12.51 4.76
N ALA A 466 28.36 -13.77 4.46
CA ALA A 466 27.36 -14.70 3.91
C ALA A 466 26.09 -14.73 4.80
N PRO A 467 24.89 -14.74 4.21
CA PRO A 467 24.60 -15.01 2.80
C PRO A 467 24.65 -13.79 1.86
N SER A 468 25.13 -12.63 2.30
CA SER A 468 25.16 -11.39 1.50
C SER A 468 26.11 -11.47 0.29
N THR A 469 25.60 -11.17 -0.90
CA THR A 469 26.31 -11.27 -2.19
C THR A 469 25.87 -10.17 -3.17
N GLY A 470 26.75 -9.81 -4.12
CA GLY A 470 26.42 -8.90 -5.22
C GLY A 470 26.20 -7.44 -4.80
N ASN A 471 26.72 -7.02 -3.64
CA ASN A 471 26.50 -5.69 -3.09
C ASN A 471 27.58 -4.70 -3.52
N THR A 472 27.15 -3.50 -3.93
CA THR A 472 28.02 -2.32 -4.08
C THR A 472 27.66 -1.32 -2.99
N THR A 473 28.56 -1.08 -2.03
CA THR A 473 28.32 -0.22 -0.85
C THR A 473 29.03 1.14 -0.90
N ASN A 474 29.76 1.40 -1.98
CA ASN A 474 30.52 2.61 -2.24
C ASN A 474 30.19 3.18 -3.63
N GLY A 475 28.93 3.05 -4.04
CA GLY A 475 28.45 3.53 -5.33
C GLY A 475 28.43 5.06 -5.41
N THR A 476 28.30 5.58 -6.63
CA THR A 476 28.05 7.01 -6.88
C THR A 476 26.63 7.23 -7.37
N ALA A 477 26.05 8.40 -7.10
CA ALA A 477 24.69 8.74 -7.55
C ALA A 477 24.54 8.66 -9.08
N VAL A 478 25.54 9.16 -9.82
CA VAL A 478 25.59 9.09 -11.30
C VAL A 478 25.67 7.64 -11.80
N GLY A 479 26.27 6.73 -11.03
CA GLY A 479 26.26 5.30 -11.33
C GLY A 479 24.97 4.60 -10.89
N ALA A 480 24.25 5.13 -9.90
CA ALA A 480 23.04 4.51 -9.35
C ALA A 480 21.84 4.68 -10.28
N VAL A 481 21.51 5.94 -10.58
CA VAL A 481 20.28 6.28 -11.29
C VAL A 481 20.50 7.39 -12.31
N GLN A 482 19.60 7.45 -13.28
CA GLN A 482 19.47 8.50 -14.26
C GLN A 482 18.00 8.93 -14.34
N ASN A 483 17.76 10.20 -14.67
CA ASN A 483 16.40 10.76 -14.80
C ASN A 483 15.51 10.45 -13.58
N GLY A 484 16.04 10.64 -12.37
CA GLY A 484 15.34 10.41 -11.10
C GLY A 484 15.55 8.99 -10.57
N PHE A 485 14.89 7.99 -11.16
CA PHE A 485 14.79 6.65 -10.58
C PHE A 485 15.14 5.49 -11.54
N TYR A 486 15.44 5.77 -12.81
CA TYR A 486 15.83 4.71 -13.73
C TYR A 486 17.25 4.23 -13.42
N PRO A 487 17.50 2.91 -13.46
CA PRO A 487 18.85 2.40 -13.29
C PRO A 487 19.76 2.86 -14.44
N THR A 488 21.06 2.98 -14.16
CA THR A 488 22.06 3.18 -15.20
C THR A 488 22.64 1.84 -15.68
N ALA A 489 23.52 1.89 -16.69
CA ALA A 489 24.27 0.71 -17.12
C ALA A 489 25.08 0.07 -15.98
N THR A 490 25.56 0.85 -15.02
CA THR A 490 26.34 0.35 -13.87
C THR A 490 25.49 -0.51 -12.95
N THR A 491 24.29 -0.05 -12.57
CA THR A 491 23.38 -0.84 -11.73
C THR A 491 22.78 -2.02 -12.49
N LEU A 492 22.52 -1.87 -13.79
CA LEU A 492 22.05 -2.98 -14.63
C LEU A 492 23.09 -4.10 -14.80
N ALA A 493 24.37 -3.82 -14.54
CA ALA A 493 25.42 -4.84 -14.55
C ALA A 493 25.50 -5.65 -13.23
N VAL A 494 24.82 -5.22 -12.17
CA VAL A 494 24.74 -5.98 -10.91
C VAL A 494 23.86 -7.21 -11.14
N ALA A 495 24.41 -8.39 -10.89
CA ALA A 495 23.66 -9.63 -10.99
C ALA A 495 22.51 -9.64 -9.95
N PRO A 496 21.25 -9.85 -10.36
CA PRO A 496 20.12 -9.85 -9.44
C PRO A 496 20.06 -11.13 -8.61
N PHE A 497 19.57 -11.00 -7.38
CA PHE A 497 19.19 -12.05 -6.47
C PHE A 497 17.87 -12.71 -6.92
N ALA A 498 17.77 -14.04 -6.79
CA ALA A 498 16.55 -14.79 -7.07
C ALA A 498 15.51 -14.63 -5.94
N ALA A 499 14.76 -13.52 -5.97
CA ALA A 499 13.80 -13.13 -4.94
C ALA A 499 12.69 -14.17 -4.67
N THR A 500 12.38 -15.07 -5.61
CA THR A 500 11.43 -16.16 -5.38
C THR A 500 11.82 -17.06 -4.22
N GLY A 501 13.11 -17.13 -3.86
CA GLY A 501 13.60 -17.89 -2.71
C GLY A 501 13.21 -17.30 -1.35
N LEU A 502 12.72 -16.05 -1.29
CA LEU A 502 12.26 -15.40 -0.06
C LEU A 502 10.76 -15.58 0.21
N ASN A 503 10.03 -16.16 -0.75
CA ASN A 503 8.61 -16.43 -0.60
C ASN A 503 8.39 -17.47 0.53
N PRO A 504 7.41 -17.25 1.41
CA PRO A 504 6.91 -18.31 2.28
C PRO A 504 6.48 -19.53 1.48
N ALA A 505 6.42 -20.69 2.15
CA ALA A 505 5.83 -21.88 1.56
C ALA A 505 4.43 -21.58 1.01
N ASN A 506 4.14 -22.06 -0.21
CA ASN A 506 2.88 -21.84 -0.94
C ASN A 506 2.58 -20.37 -1.32
N SER A 507 3.56 -19.46 -1.25
CA SER A 507 3.46 -18.12 -1.81
C SER A 507 4.25 -18.01 -3.11
N ALA A 508 3.71 -17.25 -4.06
CA ALA A 508 4.38 -16.87 -5.32
C ALA A 508 4.46 -15.35 -5.45
N PHE A 509 4.55 -14.63 -4.32
CA PHE A 509 4.52 -13.18 -4.32
C PHE A 509 5.75 -12.60 -5.04
N PHE A 510 6.96 -12.82 -4.54
CA PHE A 510 8.14 -12.38 -5.27
C PHE A 510 8.29 -13.13 -6.59
N THR A 511 8.54 -12.35 -7.63
CA THR A 511 8.96 -12.81 -8.95
C THR A 511 10.44 -12.50 -9.16
N ASN A 512 11.15 -13.32 -9.93
CA ASN A 512 12.55 -13.04 -10.26
C ASN A 512 12.61 -11.98 -11.37
N THR A 513 13.57 -11.06 -11.23
CA THR A 513 13.89 -10.04 -12.23
C THR A 513 15.30 -10.27 -12.76
N THR A 514 15.60 -9.71 -13.93
CA THR A 514 16.95 -9.75 -14.54
C THR A 514 17.75 -8.49 -14.23
N TYR A 515 17.31 -7.68 -13.26
CA TYR A 515 17.86 -6.37 -12.92
C TYR A 515 17.63 -6.06 -11.44
N ILE A 516 18.40 -5.11 -10.91
CA ILE A 516 18.18 -4.51 -9.59
C ILE A 516 17.52 -3.13 -9.75
N GLY A 517 16.89 -2.64 -8.68
CA GLY A 517 16.05 -1.45 -8.68
C GLY A 517 14.58 -1.77 -8.97
N ALA A 518 13.73 -0.75 -8.85
CA ALA A 518 12.29 -0.86 -9.03
C ALA A 518 11.84 -1.01 -10.49
N VAL A 519 12.69 -0.61 -11.45
CA VAL A 519 12.38 -0.61 -12.88
C VAL A 519 13.57 -1.14 -13.67
N SER A 520 13.29 -1.80 -14.80
CA SER A 520 14.33 -2.37 -15.67
C SER A 520 15.08 -1.34 -16.54
N GLY A 521 14.54 -0.12 -16.64
CA GLY A 521 15.08 0.96 -17.46
C GLY A 521 13.98 1.83 -18.08
N PRO A 522 14.32 2.70 -19.04
CA PRO A 522 13.38 3.67 -19.62
C PRO A 522 12.16 3.08 -20.35
N ASN A 523 12.22 1.81 -20.75
CA ASN A 523 11.11 1.11 -21.42
C ASN A 523 10.17 0.40 -20.44
N ASP A 524 10.49 0.41 -19.14
CA ASP A 524 9.59 -0.10 -18.12
C ASP A 524 8.49 0.91 -17.82
N THR A 525 7.24 0.49 -17.90
CA THR A 525 6.09 1.40 -17.84
C THR A 525 5.07 1.01 -16.78
N TRP A 526 5.39 0.11 -15.84
CA TRP A 526 4.41 -0.37 -14.85
C TRP A 526 3.81 0.75 -13.98
N PHE A 527 4.55 1.85 -13.80
CA PHE A 527 4.14 3.03 -13.03
C PHE A 527 3.36 4.08 -13.86
N GLN A 528 3.33 3.96 -15.19
CA GLN A 528 2.80 5.02 -16.05
C GLN A 528 1.26 5.07 -16.05
N GLY A 529 0.71 6.28 -16.19
CA GLY A 529 -0.72 6.54 -16.36
C GLY A 529 -1.51 6.63 -15.04
N TRP A 530 -1.22 5.75 -14.08
CA TRP A 530 -1.92 5.76 -12.77
C TRP A 530 -1.16 6.49 -11.68
N THR A 531 0.10 6.85 -11.91
CA THR A 531 0.82 7.78 -11.04
C THR A 531 0.60 9.22 -11.48
N CYS A 532 0.99 10.18 -10.65
CA CYS A 532 1.07 11.58 -10.95
C CYS A 532 2.52 12.09 -10.85
N ASN A 533 2.88 13.00 -11.74
CA ASN A 533 4.17 13.68 -11.82
C ASN A 533 4.28 14.76 -10.75
N SER A 534 5.46 14.89 -10.16
CA SER A 534 5.81 15.93 -9.19
C SER A 534 7.19 16.50 -9.50
N ASN A 535 7.63 17.52 -8.75
CA ASN A 535 9.01 18.00 -8.82
C ASN A 535 10.03 17.00 -8.20
N ARG A 536 9.59 15.87 -7.63
CA ARG A 536 10.43 14.78 -7.09
C ARG A 536 10.70 13.70 -8.12
N ALA A 537 9.68 13.33 -8.89
CA ALA A 537 9.77 12.28 -9.91
C ALA A 537 8.79 12.55 -11.06
N THR A 538 9.26 12.28 -12.29
CA THR A 538 8.44 12.34 -13.50
C THR A 538 8.24 10.93 -14.04
N PHE A 539 6.98 10.48 -14.05
CA PHE A 539 6.51 9.17 -14.45
C PHE A 539 6.00 9.13 -15.90
N GLY A 540 6.43 10.08 -16.72
CA GLY A 540 6.12 10.14 -18.15
C GLY A 540 4.89 10.98 -18.49
N THR A 541 4.62 11.10 -19.78
CA THR A 541 3.61 12.03 -20.33
C THR A 541 2.17 11.53 -20.18
N THR A 542 1.98 10.25 -19.86
CA THR A 542 0.67 9.65 -19.59
C THR A 542 0.21 9.91 -18.15
N SER A 543 1.15 10.20 -17.24
CA SER A 543 0.87 10.64 -15.87
C SER A 543 0.62 12.15 -15.85
N ARG A 544 -0.43 12.59 -15.15
CA ARG A 544 -0.75 14.02 -14.96
C ARG A 544 0.09 14.61 -13.83
N ALA A 545 0.20 15.94 -13.72
CA ALA A 545 0.78 16.55 -12.51
C ALA A 545 -0.05 16.20 -11.27
N CYS A 546 0.57 16.01 -10.11
CA CYS A 546 -0.15 15.74 -8.85
C CYS A 546 -1.06 16.90 -8.41
N SER A 547 -0.75 18.12 -8.84
CA SER A 547 -1.61 19.29 -8.65
C SER A 547 -2.80 19.36 -9.61
N ALA A 548 -2.88 18.46 -10.60
CA ALA A 548 -3.95 18.40 -11.59
C ALA A 548 -4.87 17.18 -11.37
N LEU A 549 -6.13 17.30 -11.81
CA LEU A 549 -7.19 16.29 -11.70
C LEU A 549 -7.71 15.87 -13.08
#